data_AF-A0A1X0QK88-F1
#
_entry.id   AF-A0A1X0QK88-F1
#
_cell.length_a   1.000
_cell.length_b   1.000
_cell.length_c   1.000
_cell.angle_alpha   90.00
_cell.angle_beta   90.00
_cell.angle_gamma   90.00
#
_symmetry.space_group_name_H-M   'P 1'
#
loop_
_entity.id
_entity.type
_entity.pdbx_description
1 polymer ?
#
loop_
_entity_poly.entity_id
_entity_poly.type
_entity_poly.pdbx_seq_one_letter_code
_entity_poly.pdbx_strand_id
1 'polypeptide(L)'
;MFDIKVSDDVASETFSYVYQNCWGISTRSIGVLTMLHSDNKGFVSPPRVAHTQLMIIPCGITKSKTEDEKKNLYEYIEKVKVSLNGFRVKTDLRDNVTPGNKFNNCELKGIPLRIDVGFKDLKNNEVCLVRRDTCKKIQINFNNIKDVVTNEINNIHNDLFNKAKSDLESRLVYLEDFDKMLDVLNKKNIIKAPWCNETKCEISIKERTTIREGDLIITQGAKTLCIPFDQSPNLIENSSSDKICKCIGCDRKAKCYVIFGRSY
;
A
#
# COMPACT_ATOMS: atom_id res chain seq x y z
N MET A 1 27.93 -23.30 15.10
CA MET A 1 28.47 -21.93 14.95
C MET A 1 28.71 -21.25 16.30
N PHE A 2 27.76 -21.25 17.24
CA PHE A 2 27.92 -20.57 18.55
C PHE A 2 27.75 -21.50 19.79
N ASP A 3 27.73 -22.82 19.58
CA ASP A 3 27.58 -23.88 20.60
C ASP A 3 26.54 -23.63 21.71
N ILE A 4 25.38 -23.06 21.35
CA ILE A 4 24.29 -22.76 22.29
C ILE A 4 23.50 -24.04 22.59
N LYS A 5 23.62 -24.53 23.81
CA LYS A 5 23.04 -25.79 24.28
C LYS A 5 22.21 -25.60 25.55
N VAL A 6 21.21 -26.45 25.75
CA VAL A 6 20.41 -26.56 26.98
C VAL A 6 20.43 -28.00 27.48
N SER A 7 20.37 -28.19 28.80
CA SER A 7 20.21 -29.52 29.38
C SER A 7 18.80 -30.02 29.13
N ASP A 8 18.65 -31.29 28.75
CA ASP A 8 17.34 -31.89 28.49
C ASP A 8 16.55 -32.14 29.79
N ASP A 9 17.25 -32.37 30.91
CA ASP A 9 16.69 -32.48 32.27
C ASP A 9 17.70 -32.00 33.33
N VAL A 10 17.26 -31.76 34.57
CA VAL A 10 18.09 -31.27 35.70
C VAL A 10 19.16 -32.29 36.12
N ALA A 11 18.92 -33.58 35.87
CA ALA A 11 19.83 -34.68 36.24
C ALA A 11 20.51 -35.36 35.03
N SER A 12 20.27 -34.90 33.80
CA SER A 12 20.87 -35.49 32.60
C SER A 12 22.18 -34.79 32.21
N GLU A 13 23.21 -35.55 31.84
CA GLU A 13 24.41 -35.02 31.17
C GLU A 13 24.21 -34.82 29.65
N THR A 14 22.96 -34.94 29.16
CA THR A 14 22.62 -34.76 27.75
C THR A 14 22.22 -33.33 27.46
N PHE A 15 22.83 -32.78 26.42
CA PHE A 15 22.62 -31.41 25.96
C PHE A 15 22.02 -31.41 24.56
N SER A 16 20.91 -30.69 24.40
CA SER A 16 20.34 -30.41 23.09
C SER A 16 20.71 -29.02 22.60
N TYR A 17 20.89 -28.90 21.28
CA TYR A 17 21.02 -27.60 20.63
C TYR A 17 19.66 -26.89 20.62
N VAL A 18 19.68 -25.58 20.87
CA VAL A 18 18.46 -24.77 20.86
C VAL A 18 17.93 -24.55 19.44
N TYR A 19 16.60 -24.46 19.29
CA TYR A 19 15.96 -23.98 18.07
C TYR A 19 15.95 -22.45 18.06
N GLN A 20 16.61 -21.85 17.07
CA GLN A 20 16.66 -20.39 16.91
C GLN A 20 15.90 -19.95 15.66
N ASN A 21 15.25 -18.79 15.74
CA ASN A 21 14.67 -18.10 14.59
C ASN A 21 15.14 -16.64 14.54
N CYS A 22 15.03 -16.01 13.38
CA CYS A 22 15.26 -14.59 13.21
C CYS A 22 14.30 -14.01 12.17
N TRP A 23 13.87 -12.77 12.38
CA TRP A 23 12.99 -12.04 11.48
C TRP A 23 13.32 -10.56 11.55
N GLY A 24 13.12 -9.85 10.44
CA GLY A 24 13.49 -8.44 10.34
C GLY A 24 12.59 -7.68 9.36
N ILE A 25 12.27 -6.45 9.72
CA ILE A 25 11.56 -5.48 8.89
C ILE A 25 12.40 -4.21 8.78
N SER A 26 12.42 -3.59 7.60
CA SER A 26 13.24 -2.40 7.34
C SER A 26 12.42 -1.24 6.79
N THR A 27 13.09 -0.11 6.60
CA THR A 27 12.54 1.11 5.97
C THR A 27 12.13 0.89 4.51
N ARG A 28 12.46 -0.25 3.89
CA ARG A 28 11.91 -0.65 2.58
C ARG A 28 10.38 -0.58 2.54
N SER A 29 9.72 -0.85 3.66
CA SER A 29 8.26 -0.72 3.81
C SER A 29 7.74 0.69 3.44
N ILE A 30 8.50 1.75 3.72
CA ILE A 30 8.16 3.13 3.35
C ILE A 30 8.22 3.32 1.83
N GLY A 31 9.24 2.76 1.18
CA GLY A 31 9.37 2.78 -0.28
C GLY A 31 8.21 2.04 -0.96
N VAL A 32 7.86 0.85 -0.46
CA VAL A 32 6.71 0.07 -0.94
C VAL A 32 5.41 0.87 -0.80
N LEU A 33 5.13 1.42 0.38
CA LEU A 33 3.96 2.26 0.64
C LEU A 33 3.88 3.45 -0.32
N THR A 34 5.02 4.10 -0.59
CA THR A 34 5.11 5.23 -1.51
C THR A 34 4.81 4.83 -2.94
N MET A 35 5.40 3.73 -3.43
CA MET A 35 5.18 3.24 -4.79
C MET A 35 3.74 2.75 -5.03
N LEU A 36 3.11 2.19 -4.00
CA LEU A 36 1.77 1.61 -4.09
C LEU A 36 0.64 2.64 -4.15
N HIS A 37 0.75 3.71 -3.35
CA HIS A 37 -0.37 4.64 -3.16
C HIS A 37 -0.21 5.96 -3.90
N SER A 38 1.02 6.39 -4.23
CA SER A 38 1.23 7.67 -4.92
C SER A 38 0.58 7.71 -6.30
N ASP A 39 0.21 8.91 -6.72
CA ASP A 39 -0.38 9.17 -8.04
C ASP A 39 0.35 10.32 -8.74
N ASN A 40 -0.17 10.74 -9.90
CA ASN A 40 0.43 11.81 -10.70
C ASN A 40 0.37 13.21 -10.03
N LYS A 41 -0.34 13.36 -8.91
CA LYS A 41 -0.38 14.60 -8.12
C LYS A 41 0.61 14.58 -6.94
N GLY A 42 1.20 13.42 -6.65
CA GLY A 42 2.22 13.26 -5.62
C GLY A 42 1.90 12.10 -4.67
N PHE A 43 2.41 12.22 -3.44
CA PHE A 43 2.24 11.19 -2.44
C PHE A 43 0.77 11.07 -2.01
N VAL A 44 0.35 9.87 -1.61
CA VAL A 44 -0.95 9.62 -0.97
C VAL A 44 -0.67 8.87 0.32
N SER A 45 -0.77 9.55 1.46
CA SER A 45 -0.40 8.96 2.73
C SER A 45 -1.56 8.18 3.35
N PRO A 46 -1.37 6.91 3.75
CA PRO A 46 -2.37 6.22 4.55
C PRO A 46 -2.56 6.94 5.90
N PRO A 47 -3.81 7.21 6.33
CA PRO A 47 -4.07 8.09 7.48
C PRO A 47 -3.41 7.67 8.79
N ARG A 48 -3.20 6.36 9.01
CA ARG A 48 -2.62 5.83 10.25
C ARG A 48 -1.15 6.23 10.42
N VAL A 49 -0.41 6.37 9.33
CA VAL A 49 1.03 6.72 9.34
C VAL A 49 1.32 8.15 8.85
N ALA A 50 0.32 8.89 8.39
CA ALA A 50 0.47 10.26 7.92
C ALA A 50 0.93 11.20 9.05
N HIS A 51 2.06 11.91 8.88
CA HIS A 51 2.52 12.88 9.89
C HIS A 51 1.48 13.98 10.18
N THR A 52 0.79 14.44 9.14
CA THR A 52 -0.38 15.32 9.25
C THR A 52 -1.54 14.62 8.57
N GLN A 53 -2.60 14.34 9.34
CA GLN A 53 -3.81 13.67 8.84
C GLN A 53 -4.77 14.67 8.20
N LEU A 54 -4.86 15.86 8.82
CA LEU A 54 -5.84 16.88 8.49
C LEU A 54 -5.13 18.22 8.29
N MET A 55 -5.41 18.89 7.17
CA MET A 55 -4.99 20.28 6.95
C MET A 55 -6.20 21.19 6.82
N ILE A 56 -6.30 22.21 7.67
CA ILE A 56 -7.35 23.23 7.59
C ILE A 56 -6.81 24.44 6.82
N ILE A 57 -7.55 24.88 5.79
CA ILE A 57 -7.15 25.99 4.93
C ILE A 57 -8.27 27.05 4.85
N PRO A 58 -7.98 28.31 5.25
CA PRO A 58 -8.91 29.41 5.07
C PRO A 58 -9.09 29.72 3.58
N CYS A 59 -10.33 29.95 3.16
CA CYS A 59 -10.72 30.23 1.78
C CYS A 59 -11.47 31.56 1.66
N GLY A 60 -11.36 32.21 0.51
CA GLY A 60 -12.13 33.41 0.20
C GLY A 60 -11.65 34.70 0.88
N ILE A 61 -10.42 34.72 1.41
CA ILE A 61 -9.78 35.94 1.92
C ILE A 61 -9.38 36.82 0.72
N THR A 62 -10.15 37.87 0.49
CA THR A 62 -9.93 38.87 -0.57
C THR A 62 -9.63 40.24 0.03
N LYS A 63 -9.14 41.19 -0.79
CA LYS A 63 -8.89 42.58 -0.37
C LYS A 63 -10.15 43.30 0.15
N SER A 64 -11.33 42.82 -0.23
CA SER A 64 -12.63 43.37 0.18
C SER A 64 -13.09 42.93 1.57
N LYS A 65 -12.34 42.07 2.26
CA LYS A 65 -12.67 41.57 3.60
C LYS A 65 -12.03 42.41 4.69
N THR A 66 -12.83 42.79 5.69
CA THR A 66 -12.33 43.56 6.84
C THR A 66 -11.47 42.68 7.75
N GLU A 67 -10.62 43.31 8.55
CA GLU A 67 -9.81 42.58 9.54
C GLU A 67 -10.68 41.86 10.57
N ASP A 68 -11.82 42.43 10.95
CA ASP A 68 -12.79 41.77 11.85
C ASP A 68 -13.41 40.52 11.22
N GLU A 69 -13.77 40.57 9.93
CA GLU A 69 -14.25 39.38 9.21
C GLU A 69 -13.18 38.28 9.19
N LYS A 70 -11.92 38.62 8.89
CA LYS A 70 -10.81 37.65 8.87
C LYS A 70 -10.59 37.04 10.26
N LYS A 71 -10.62 37.87 11.31
CA LYS A 71 -10.51 37.41 12.70
C LYS A 71 -11.59 36.40 13.04
N ASN A 72 -12.85 36.68 12.69
CA ASN A 72 -13.96 35.75 12.91
C ASN A 72 -13.77 34.40 12.18
N LEU A 73 -13.22 34.43 10.96
CA LEU A 73 -12.89 33.21 10.21
C LEU A 73 -11.78 32.41 10.92
N TYR A 74 -10.73 33.07 11.41
CA TYR A 74 -9.63 32.41 12.12
C TYR A 74 -10.06 31.84 13.47
N GLU A 75 -10.94 32.52 14.20
CA GLU A 75 -11.53 31.99 15.43
C GLU A 75 -12.36 30.72 15.15
N TYR A 76 -13.12 30.70 14.06
CA TYR A 76 -13.87 29.51 13.65
C TYR A 76 -12.95 28.37 13.22
N ILE A 77 -11.87 28.65 12.49
CA ILE A 77 -10.85 27.64 12.15
C ILE A 77 -10.22 27.04 13.41
N GLU A 78 -9.94 27.85 14.43
CA GLU A 78 -9.40 27.33 15.69
C GLU A 78 -10.45 26.47 16.42
N LYS A 79 -11.73 26.86 16.41
CA LYS A 79 -12.83 26.02 16.91
C LYS A 79 -12.90 24.66 16.19
N VAL A 80 -12.78 24.67 14.86
CA VAL A 80 -12.70 23.46 14.02
C VAL A 80 -11.52 22.58 14.44
N LYS A 81 -10.33 23.16 14.58
CA LYS A 81 -9.14 22.43 15.02
C LYS A 81 -9.29 21.81 16.40
N VAL A 82 -9.82 22.56 17.38
CA VAL A 82 -10.06 22.08 18.75
C VAL A 82 -11.09 20.95 18.78
N SER A 83 -12.15 21.03 17.95
CA SER A 83 -13.17 19.96 17.87
C SER A 83 -12.62 18.62 17.37
N LEU A 84 -11.49 18.66 16.66
CA LEU A 84 -10.78 17.51 16.10
C LEU A 84 -9.58 17.09 16.97
N ASN A 85 -9.64 17.40 18.27
CA ASN A 85 -8.66 16.88 19.24
C ASN A 85 -8.66 15.34 19.22
N GLY A 86 -7.48 14.74 19.11
CA GLY A 86 -7.28 13.31 18.86
C GLY A 86 -6.74 12.99 17.47
N PHE A 87 -6.81 13.93 16.52
CA PHE A 87 -6.18 13.80 15.20
C PHE A 87 -4.92 14.66 15.06
N ARG A 88 -4.05 14.30 14.11
CA ARG A 88 -2.88 15.11 13.73
C ARG A 88 -3.28 16.21 12.76
N VAL A 89 -3.78 17.31 13.31
CA VAL A 89 -4.30 18.47 12.56
C VAL A 89 -3.26 19.58 12.46
N LYS A 90 -3.14 20.21 11.28
CA LYS A 90 -2.43 21.49 11.09
C LYS A 90 -3.32 22.51 10.37
N THR A 91 -2.98 23.79 10.51
CA THR A 91 -3.62 24.91 9.82
C THR A 91 -2.60 25.60 8.92
N ASP A 92 -3.01 25.99 7.70
CA ASP A 92 -2.16 26.78 6.79
C ASP A 92 -2.71 28.21 6.62
N LEU A 93 -2.34 29.08 7.57
CA LEU A 93 -2.76 30.48 7.65
C LEU A 93 -1.83 31.44 6.90
N ARG A 94 -0.95 30.96 6.02
CA ARG A 94 0.00 31.83 5.31
C ARG A 94 -0.74 32.75 4.32
N ASP A 95 -0.83 34.04 4.62
CA ASP A 95 -1.56 35.00 3.77
C ASP A 95 -0.82 35.36 2.47
N ASN A 96 0.49 35.18 2.45
CA ASN A 96 1.33 35.39 1.27
C ASN A 96 1.22 34.27 0.22
N VAL A 97 0.43 33.23 0.46
CA VAL A 97 0.26 32.08 -0.43
C VAL A 97 -1.20 31.95 -0.81
N THR A 98 -1.48 31.85 -2.12
CA THR A 98 -2.85 31.66 -2.61
C THR A 98 -3.43 30.33 -2.12
N PRO A 99 -4.75 30.23 -1.87
CA PRO A 99 -5.38 28.96 -1.47
C PRO A 99 -5.10 27.81 -2.43
N GLY A 100 -5.09 28.08 -3.75
CA GLY A 100 -4.74 27.08 -4.77
C GLY A 100 -3.32 26.50 -4.58
N ASN A 101 -2.34 27.33 -4.25
CA ASN A 101 -0.98 26.86 -3.95
C ASN A 101 -0.92 26.05 -2.65
N LYS A 102 -1.72 26.42 -1.63
CA LYS A 102 -1.84 25.64 -0.40
C LYS A 102 -2.46 24.27 -0.67
N PHE A 103 -3.50 24.22 -1.50
CA PHE A 103 -4.16 22.98 -1.93
C PHE A 103 -3.17 22.04 -2.61
N ASN A 104 -2.44 22.54 -3.61
CA ASN A 104 -1.43 21.75 -4.33
C ASN A 104 -0.34 21.25 -3.37
N ASN A 105 0.16 22.09 -2.47
CA ASN A 105 1.15 21.68 -1.47
C ASN A 105 0.62 20.57 -0.53
N CYS A 106 -0.67 20.58 -0.18
CA CYS A 106 -1.29 19.50 0.60
C CYS A 106 -1.41 18.21 -0.21
N GLU A 107 -1.80 18.34 -1.48
CA GLU A 107 -1.95 17.22 -2.41
C GLU A 107 -0.60 16.55 -2.69
N LEU A 108 0.44 17.34 -2.99
CA LEU A 108 1.80 16.86 -3.21
C LEU A 108 2.37 16.09 -2.00
N LYS A 109 2.12 16.62 -0.79
CA LYS A 109 2.55 15.99 0.48
C LYS A 109 1.69 14.80 0.89
N GLY A 110 0.58 14.54 0.20
CA GLY A 110 -0.30 13.41 0.47
C GLY A 110 -1.07 13.49 1.78
N ILE A 111 -1.40 14.70 2.25
CA ILE A 111 -2.21 14.87 3.46
C ILE A 111 -3.59 14.23 3.21
N PRO A 112 -4.01 13.22 4.01
CA PRO A 112 -5.18 12.40 3.69
C PRO A 112 -6.49 13.18 3.51
N LEU A 113 -6.74 14.15 4.39
CA LEU A 113 -7.96 14.94 4.38
C LEU A 113 -7.64 16.42 4.55
N ARG A 114 -8.23 17.26 3.70
CA ARG A 114 -8.16 18.71 3.77
C ARG A 114 -9.52 19.26 4.18
N ILE A 115 -9.53 20.31 4.99
CA ILE A 115 -10.73 21.01 5.44
C ILE A 115 -10.64 22.44 4.92
N ASP A 116 -11.46 22.76 3.93
CA ASP A 116 -11.56 24.10 3.35
C ASP A 116 -12.63 24.86 4.13
N VAL A 117 -12.29 26.03 4.66
CA VAL A 117 -13.18 26.86 5.49
C VAL A 117 -13.20 28.28 4.97
N GLY A 118 -14.32 28.71 4.39
CA GLY A 118 -14.55 30.06 3.92
C GLY A 118 -15.64 30.82 4.69
N PHE A 119 -15.84 32.08 4.30
CA PHE A 119 -16.84 32.95 4.93
C PHE A 119 -18.29 32.45 4.77
N LYS A 120 -18.60 31.71 3.70
CA LYS A 120 -19.93 31.11 3.52
C LYS A 120 -20.13 29.94 4.49
N ASP A 121 -19.11 29.11 4.62
CA ASP A 121 -19.13 27.96 5.53
C ASP A 121 -19.25 28.43 6.99
N LEU A 122 -18.54 29.49 7.36
CA LEU A 122 -18.69 30.17 8.65
C LEU A 122 -20.13 30.60 8.93
N LYS A 123 -20.79 31.25 7.96
CA LYS A 123 -22.18 31.73 8.12
C LYS A 123 -23.18 30.59 8.25
N ASN A 124 -22.92 29.47 7.59
CA ASN A 124 -23.79 28.30 7.59
C ASN A 124 -23.46 27.30 8.72
N ASN A 125 -22.41 27.54 9.52
CA ASN A 125 -21.87 26.58 10.50
C ASN A 125 -21.50 25.23 9.86
N GLU A 126 -20.80 25.31 8.72
CA GLU A 126 -20.35 24.16 7.93
C GLU A 126 -18.84 24.21 7.67
N VAL A 127 -18.30 23.12 7.12
CA VAL A 127 -16.96 23.02 6.54
C VAL A 127 -16.98 22.11 5.31
N CYS A 128 -16.01 22.29 4.41
CA CYS A 128 -15.84 21.44 3.23
C CYS A 128 -14.66 20.48 3.43
N LEU A 129 -14.94 19.18 3.52
CA LEU A 129 -13.92 18.13 3.56
C LEU A 129 -13.52 17.73 2.14
N VAL A 130 -12.22 17.55 1.90
CA VAL A 130 -11.66 17.10 0.62
C VAL A 130 -10.70 15.95 0.85
N ARG A 131 -11.01 14.79 0.28
CA ARG A 131 -10.16 13.60 0.35
C ARG A 131 -9.00 13.67 -0.63
N ARG A 132 -7.82 13.20 -0.22
CA ARG A 132 -6.63 13.15 -1.08
C ARG A 132 -6.66 12.07 -2.14
N ASP A 133 -7.13 10.88 -1.78
CA ASP A 133 -7.08 9.68 -2.62
C ASP A 133 -8.07 9.72 -3.80
N THR A 134 -9.22 10.36 -3.61
CA THR A 134 -10.33 10.42 -4.59
C THR A 134 -10.66 11.83 -5.07
N CYS A 135 -10.13 12.87 -4.40
CA CYS A 135 -10.54 14.27 -4.59
C CYS A 135 -12.03 14.55 -4.31
N LYS A 136 -12.74 13.62 -3.67
CA LYS A 136 -14.14 13.78 -3.28
C LYS A 136 -14.27 14.94 -2.28
N LYS A 137 -15.26 15.80 -2.53
CA LYS A 137 -15.63 16.91 -1.65
C LYS A 137 -16.94 16.63 -0.95
N ILE A 138 -17.01 16.95 0.35
CA ILE A 138 -18.20 16.74 1.16
C ILE A 138 -18.40 17.98 2.04
N GLN A 139 -19.54 18.63 1.87
CA GLN A 139 -19.97 19.70 2.78
C GLN A 139 -20.61 19.07 4.01
N ILE A 140 -20.19 19.48 5.20
CA ILE A 140 -20.70 18.94 6.45
C ILE A 140 -20.98 20.04 7.47
N ASN A 141 -21.97 19.79 8.32
CA ASN A 141 -22.23 20.66 9.46
C ASN A 141 -21.13 20.50 10.51
N PHE A 142 -20.68 21.62 11.08
CA PHE A 142 -19.64 21.65 12.12
C PHE A 142 -19.99 20.79 13.33
N ASN A 143 -21.27 20.69 13.70
CA ASN A 143 -21.70 19.91 14.87
C ASN A 143 -21.40 18.41 14.74
N ASN A 144 -21.31 17.89 13.51
CA ASN A 144 -21.07 16.48 13.23
C ASN A 144 -19.61 16.20 12.81
N ILE A 145 -18.73 17.20 12.87
CA ILE A 145 -17.40 17.15 12.25
C ILE A 145 -16.55 15.99 12.78
N LYS A 146 -16.57 15.74 14.09
CA LYS A 146 -15.73 14.73 14.71
C LYS A 146 -16.08 13.32 14.24
N ASP A 147 -17.37 13.00 14.18
CA ASP A 147 -17.85 11.68 13.77
C ASP A 147 -17.59 11.46 12.28
N VAL A 148 -17.87 12.46 11.45
CA VAL A 148 -17.63 12.36 10.00
C VAL A 148 -16.15 12.22 9.71
N VAL A 149 -15.28 13.02 10.33
CA VAL A 149 -13.83 12.93 10.13
C VAL A 149 -13.30 11.56 10.60
N THR A 150 -13.80 11.03 11.72
CA THR A 150 -13.43 9.68 12.20
C THR A 150 -13.77 8.61 11.16
N ASN A 151 -14.98 8.66 10.62
CA ASN A 151 -15.42 7.72 9.59
C ASN A 151 -14.62 7.88 8.30
N GLU A 152 -14.40 9.11 7.82
CA GLU A 152 -13.63 9.35 6.58
C GLU A 152 -12.17 8.90 6.70
N ILE A 153 -11.52 9.08 7.85
CA ILE A 153 -10.16 8.59 8.08
C ILE A 153 -10.08 7.06 7.99
N ASN A 154 -11.09 6.35 8.52
CA ASN A 154 -11.17 4.89 8.40
C ASN A 154 -11.51 4.44 6.97
N ASN A 155 -12.43 5.14 6.31
CA ASN A 155 -12.81 4.86 4.94
C ASN A 155 -11.62 5.04 3.99
N ILE A 156 -10.87 6.15 4.09
CA ILE A 156 -9.64 6.36 3.30
C ILE A 156 -8.67 5.19 3.50
N HIS A 157 -8.46 4.74 4.74
CA HIS A 157 -7.54 3.63 5.01
C HIS A 157 -8.00 2.32 4.34
N ASN A 158 -9.28 1.99 4.46
CA ASN A 158 -9.85 0.78 3.88
C ASN A 158 -9.89 0.85 2.36
N ASP A 159 -10.23 2.00 1.78
CA ASP A 159 -10.28 2.21 0.34
C ASP A 159 -8.88 2.08 -0.29
N LEU A 160 -7.85 2.64 0.34
CA LEU A 160 -6.45 2.47 -0.09
C LEU A 160 -6.01 1.00 -0.05
N PHE A 161 -6.38 0.27 1.00
CA PHE A 161 -6.07 -1.15 1.13
C PHE A 161 -6.81 -1.98 0.07
N ASN A 162 -8.12 -1.78 -0.08
CA ASN A 162 -8.96 -2.53 -1.00
C ASN A 162 -8.55 -2.30 -2.45
N LYS A 163 -8.23 -1.06 -2.82
CA LYS A 163 -7.69 -0.73 -4.15
C LYS A 163 -6.38 -1.48 -4.41
N ALA A 164 -5.42 -1.38 -3.49
CA ALA A 164 -4.13 -2.06 -3.62
C ALA A 164 -4.27 -3.59 -3.69
N LYS A 165 -5.17 -4.16 -2.89
CA LYS A 165 -5.47 -5.59 -2.90
C LYS A 165 -6.09 -6.03 -4.22
N SER A 166 -7.09 -5.30 -4.71
CA SER A 166 -7.72 -5.58 -6.02
C SER A 166 -6.70 -5.46 -7.16
N ASP A 167 -5.80 -4.47 -7.11
CA ASP A 167 -4.75 -4.31 -8.11
C ASP A 167 -3.78 -5.50 -8.10
N LEU A 168 -3.39 -5.99 -6.92
CA LEU A 168 -2.56 -7.19 -6.77
C LEU A 168 -3.26 -8.44 -7.32
N GLU A 169 -4.51 -8.66 -6.91
CA GLU A 169 -5.31 -9.84 -7.33
C GLU A 169 -5.54 -9.84 -8.85
N SER A 170 -5.81 -8.69 -9.45
CA SER A 170 -5.98 -8.55 -10.91
C SER A 170 -4.70 -8.85 -11.71
N ARG A 171 -3.53 -8.74 -11.06
CA ARG A 171 -2.21 -8.99 -11.67
C ARG A 171 -1.65 -10.37 -11.33
N LEU A 172 -2.33 -11.16 -10.51
CA LEU A 172 -1.96 -12.53 -10.21
C LEU A 172 -2.61 -13.47 -11.21
N VAL A 173 -1.81 -14.00 -12.13
CA VAL A 173 -2.28 -14.87 -13.21
C VAL A 173 -1.94 -16.31 -12.90
N TYR A 174 -2.94 -17.19 -12.94
CA TYR A 174 -2.72 -18.64 -12.92
C TYR A 174 -2.19 -19.11 -14.27
N LEU A 175 -1.09 -19.88 -14.27
CA LEU A 175 -0.48 -20.34 -15.51
C LEU A 175 0.12 -21.74 -15.36
N GLU A 176 -0.17 -22.62 -16.33
CA GLU A 176 0.41 -23.96 -16.45
C GLU A 176 1.28 -24.12 -17.70
N ASP A 177 1.16 -23.17 -18.63
CA ASP A 177 1.80 -23.18 -19.95
C ASP A 177 3.02 -22.25 -19.95
N PHE A 178 4.21 -22.83 -20.04
CA PHE A 178 5.47 -22.09 -20.01
C PHE A 178 5.61 -21.11 -21.18
N ASP A 179 5.09 -21.46 -22.36
CA ASP A 179 5.29 -20.67 -23.57
C ASP A 179 4.63 -19.30 -23.46
N LYS A 180 3.58 -19.20 -22.65
CA LYS A 180 2.87 -17.94 -22.34
C LYS A 180 3.47 -17.15 -21.18
N MET A 181 4.47 -17.69 -20.49
CA MET A 181 5.03 -17.08 -19.28
C MET A 181 5.63 -15.70 -19.57
N LEU A 182 6.39 -15.57 -20.66
CA LEU A 182 7.00 -14.30 -21.06
C LEU A 182 5.95 -13.23 -21.40
N ASP A 183 4.88 -13.59 -22.10
CA ASP A 183 3.79 -12.67 -22.45
C ASP A 183 3.09 -12.14 -21.20
N VAL A 184 2.84 -13.02 -20.22
CA VAL A 184 2.22 -12.64 -18.94
C VAL A 184 3.15 -11.72 -18.14
N LEU A 185 4.45 -12.02 -18.08
CA LEU A 185 5.44 -11.17 -17.41
C LEU A 185 5.57 -9.79 -18.08
N ASN A 186 5.52 -9.74 -19.42
CA ASN A 186 5.60 -8.49 -20.19
C ASN A 186 4.36 -7.60 -19.98
N LYS A 187 3.21 -8.17 -19.64
CA LYS A 187 2.01 -7.45 -19.20
C LYS A 187 2.08 -6.96 -17.74
N LYS A 188 3.24 -7.05 -17.08
CA LYS A 188 3.50 -6.62 -15.69
C LYS A 188 2.65 -7.39 -14.65
N ASN A 189 2.48 -8.70 -14.88
CA ASN A 189 1.80 -9.60 -13.96
C ASN A 189 2.79 -10.46 -13.17
N ILE A 190 2.30 -10.99 -12.05
CA ILE A 190 2.92 -12.10 -11.31
C ILE A 190 2.15 -13.38 -11.60
N ILE A 191 2.81 -14.52 -11.45
CA ILE A 191 2.30 -15.80 -11.97
C ILE A 191 2.21 -16.81 -10.83
N LYS A 192 1.02 -17.36 -10.57
CA LYS A 192 0.84 -18.56 -9.74
C LYS A 192 0.91 -19.78 -10.65
N ALA A 193 1.88 -20.67 -10.44
CA ALA A 193 2.10 -21.81 -11.31
C ALA A 193 2.49 -23.07 -10.54
N PRO A 194 2.14 -24.27 -11.04
CA PRO A 194 2.57 -25.54 -10.46
C PRO A 194 4.09 -25.71 -10.63
N TRP A 195 4.77 -26.12 -9.58
CA TRP A 195 6.23 -26.18 -9.53
C TRP A 195 6.75 -27.41 -8.78
N CYS A 196 7.88 -27.97 -9.24
CA CYS A 196 8.48 -29.18 -8.69
C CYS A 196 9.34 -28.97 -7.42
N ASN A 197 9.52 -27.72 -6.97
CA ASN A 197 10.36 -27.35 -5.84
C ASN A 197 11.84 -27.77 -5.98
N GLU A 198 12.40 -27.62 -7.19
CA GLU A 198 13.78 -27.98 -7.50
C GLU A 198 14.58 -26.75 -7.95
N THR A 199 15.73 -26.48 -7.33
CA THR A 199 16.59 -25.32 -7.63
C THR A 199 17.01 -25.26 -9.10
N LYS A 200 17.33 -26.40 -9.71
CA LYS A 200 17.69 -26.46 -11.14
C LYS A 200 16.55 -25.98 -12.05
N CYS A 201 15.31 -26.23 -11.66
CA CYS A 201 14.14 -25.75 -12.40
C CYS A 201 13.97 -24.24 -12.27
N GLU A 202 14.12 -23.70 -11.06
CA GLU A 202 14.06 -22.25 -10.83
C GLU A 202 15.12 -21.50 -11.65
N ILE A 203 16.37 -21.97 -11.63
CA ILE A 203 17.46 -21.38 -12.43
C ILE A 203 17.11 -21.40 -13.92
N SER A 204 16.64 -22.55 -14.43
CA SER A 204 16.24 -22.70 -15.84
C SER A 204 15.06 -21.80 -16.23
N ILE A 205 14.08 -21.60 -15.35
CA ILE A 205 12.96 -20.67 -15.59
C ILE A 205 13.49 -19.23 -15.67
N LYS A 206 14.35 -18.83 -14.74
CA LYS A 206 14.96 -17.49 -14.72
C LYS A 206 15.75 -17.22 -16.00
N GLU A 207 16.56 -18.17 -16.45
CA GLU A 207 17.34 -18.03 -17.68
C GLU A 207 16.46 -17.89 -18.91
N ARG A 208 15.49 -18.79 -19.09
CA ARG A 208 14.56 -18.79 -20.24
C ARG A 208 13.62 -17.59 -20.28
N THR A 209 13.37 -16.95 -19.14
CA THR A 209 12.53 -15.74 -19.05
C THR A 209 13.33 -14.44 -19.03
N THR A 210 14.66 -14.51 -19.11
CA THR A 210 15.53 -13.33 -19.23
C THR A 210 15.54 -12.84 -20.67
N ILE A 211 15.28 -11.55 -20.88
CA ILE A 211 15.32 -10.91 -22.20
C ILE A 211 16.69 -10.25 -22.38
N ARG A 212 17.39 -10.60 -23.45
CA ARG A 212 18.71 -10.07 -23.80
C ARG A 212 18.72 -9.44 -25.19
N GLU A 213 19.49 -8.37 -25.34
CA GLU A 213 19.91 -7.82 -26.64
C GLU A 213 21.43 -7.94 -26.72
N GLY A 214 21.91 -8.93 -27.48
CA GLY A 214 23.33 -9.33 -27.43
C GLY A 214 23.73 -9.79 -26.03
N ASP A 215 24.81 -9.24 -25.50
CA ASP A 215 25.31 -9.53 -24.15
C ASP A 215 24.58 -8.74 -23.04
N LEU A 216 23.70 -7.80 -23.40
CA LEU A 216 23.01 -6.92 -22.46
C LEU A 216 21.69 -7.54 -21.99
N ILE A 217 21.50 -7.61 -20.67
CA ILE A 217 20.22 -8.01 -20.07
C ILE A 217 19.29 -6.78 -20.04
N ILE A 218 18.29 -6.79 -20.93
CA ILE A 218 17.25 -5.75 -20.99
C ILE A 218 16.23 -5.96 -19.88
N THR A 219 15.91 -7.21 -19.55
CA THR A 219 14.96 -7.52 -18.48
C THR A 219 15.34 -8.81 -17.77
N GLN A 220 15.44 -8.75 -16.44
CA GLN A 220 15.71 -9.94 -15.63
C GLN A 220 14.56 -10.94 -15.72
N GLY A 221 14.91 -12.23 -15.80
CA GLY A 221 13.93 -13.30 -15.74
C GLY A 221 13.25 -13.45 -14.38
N ALA A 222 12.14 -14.15 -14.37
CA ALA A 222 11.33 -14.36 -13.17
C ALA A 222 12.06 -15.28 -12.17
N LYS A 223 11.88 -14.98 -10.88
CA LYS A 223 12.34 -15.81 -9.76
C LYS A 223 11.13 -16.31 -8.98
N THR A 224 11.32 -17.29 -8.11
CA THR A 224 10.30 -17.60 -7.10
C THR A 224 10.22 -16.43 -6.10
N LEU A 225 9.00 -16.00 -5.77
CA LEU A 225 8.74 -14.96 -4.77
C LEU A 225 8.42 -15.61 -3.42
N CYS A 226 7.45 -16.52 -3.44
CA CYS A 226 7.10 -17.36 -2.31
C CYS A 226 6.27 -18.57 -2.76
N ILE A 227 6.28 -19.61 -1.94
CA ILE A 227 5.25 -20.65 -1.96
C ILE A 227 4.10 -20.11 -1.10
N PRO A 228 2.95 -19.71 -1.67
CA PRO A 228 1.85 -19.17 -0.90
C PRO A 228 1.32 -20.24 0.07
N PHE A 229 0.94 -19.83 1.28
CA PHE A 229 0.29 -20.76 2.21
C PHE A 229 -1.03 -21.29 1.66
N ASP A 230 -1.77 -20.47 0.90
CA ASP A 230 -2.95 -20.92 0.17
C ASP A 230 -2.56 -21.61 -1.15
N GLN A 231 -2.72 -22.93 -1.14
CA GLN A 231 -2.41 -23.85 -2.25
C GLN A 231 -3.66 -24.23 -3.06
N SER A 232 -4.78 -23.52 -2.89
CA SER A 232 -6.02 -23.80 -3.63
C SER A 232 -5.92 -23.42 -5.12
N PRO A 233 -6.53 -24.21 -6.03
CA PRO A 233 -7.14 -25.52 -5.79
C PRO A 233 -6.07 -26.61 -5.58
N ASN A 234 -6.32 -27.57 -4.69
CA ASN A 234 -5.34 -28.61 -4.33
C ASN A 234 -4.78 -29.34 -5.57
N LEU A 235 -3.45 -29.39 -5.68
CA LEU A 235 -2.74 -30.15 -6.72
C LEU A 235 -3.11 -31.65 -6.74
N ILE A 236 -3.67 -32.15 -5.63
CA ILE A 236 -4.07 -33.54 -5.39
C ILE A 236 -5.55 -33.78 -5.77
N GLU A 237 -6.40 -32.75 -5.82
CA GLU A 237 -7.84 -32.91 -6.16
C GLU A 237 -8.12 -32.75 -7.67
N ASN A 238 -7.26 -31.99 -8.37
CA ASN A 238 -7.27 -31.93 -9.84
C ASN A 238 -6.69 -33.20 -10.51
N SER A 239 -6.31 -34.22 -9.73
CA SER A 239 -6.11 -35.60 -10.22
C SER A 239 -7.42 -36.41 -10.26
N SER A 240 -8.52 -35.77 -10.64
CA SER A 240 -9.70 -36.47 -11.13
C SER A 240 -9.44 -36.84 -12.60
N SER A 241 -9.15 -38.13 -12.84
CA SER A 241 -8.81 -38.80 -14.12
C SER A 241 -7.39 -38.56 -14.67
N ASP A 242 -6.47 -39.47 -14.32
CA ASP A 242 -5.19 -39.81 -15.00
C ASP A 242 -4.15 -38.73 -15.37
N LYS A 243 -4.37 -37.44 -15.09
CA LYS A 243 -3.41 -36.37 -15.41
C LYS A 243 -2.65 -35.89 -14.19
N ILE A 244 -1.38 -36.28 -14.11
CA ILE A 244 -0.41 -35.73 -13.16
C ILE A 244 -0.20 -34.25 -13.48
N CYS A 245 -0.46 -33.35 -12.52
CA CYS A 245 -0.11 -31.94 -12.66
C CYS A 245 1.41 -31.79 -12.80
N LYS A 246 1.85 -31.31 -13.97
CA LYS A 246 3.26 -31.11 -14.29
C LYS A 246 3.77 -29.76 -13.80
N CYS A 247 5.05 -29.69 -13.51
CA CYS A 247 5.75 -28.45 -13.23
C CYS A 247 5.73 -27.55 -14.48
N ILE A 248 5.44 -26.25 -14.30
CA ILE A 248 5.47 -25.28 -15.39
C ILE A 248 6.83 -25.23 -16.10
N GLY A 249 7.93 -25.46 -15.37
CA GLY A 249 9.27 -25.37 -15.92
C GLY A 249 9.85 -26.65 -16.50
N CYS A 250 9.23 -27.83 -16.30
CA CYS A 250 9.79 -29.14 -16.72
C CYS A 250 8.76 -30.28 -16.61
N ASP A 251 9.08 -31.46 -17.12
CA ASP A 251 8.17 -32.63 -17.10
C ASP A 251 7.97 -33.34 -15.75
N ARG A 252 8.59 -32.87 -14.67
CA ARG A 252 8.41 -33.48 -13.34
C ARG A 252 7.02 -33.19 -12.77
N LYS A 253 6.56 -34.07 -11.88
CA LYS A 253 5.36 -33.84 -11.05
C LYS A 253 5.52 -32.57 -10.21
N ALA A 254 4.51 -31.70 -10.22
CA ALA A 254 4.45 -30.54 -9.35
C ALA A 254 4.25 -30.95 -7.89
N LYS A 255 4.95 -30.26 -6.98
CA LYS A 255 4.85 -30.45 -5.52
C LYS A 255 4.06 -29.34 -4.84
N CYS A 256 4.08 -28.12 -5.38
CA CYS A 256 3.39 -26.96 -4.85
C CYS A 256 3.06 -25.97 -5.96
N TYR A 257 2.13 -25.06 -5.71
CA TYR A 257 2.08 -23.79 -6.41
C TYR A 257 3.10 -22.84 -5.82
N VAL A 258 3.72 -22.05 -6.70
CA VAL A 258 4.63 -20.98 -6.33
C VAL A 258 4.26 -19.72 -7.10
N ILE A 259 4.51 -18.56 -6.50
CA ILE A 259 4.38 -17.28 -7.19
C ILE A 259 5.72 -16.94 -7.83
N PHE A 260 5.74 -16.80 -9.15
CA PHE A 260 6.85 -16.27 -9.92
C PHE A 260 6.62 -14.79 -10.26
N GLY A 261 7.70 -14.04 -10.36
CA GLY A 261 7.65 -12.67 -10.85
C GLY A 261 9.02 -12.06 -11.07
N ARG A 262 9.03 -10.90 -11.73
CA ARG A 262 10.20 -10.02 -11.77
C ARG A 262 10.33 -9.32 -10.42
N SER A 263 11.52 -9.30 -9.85
CA SER A 263 11.80 -8.68 -8.55
C SER A 263 12.57 -7.37 -8.72
N TYR A 264 12.44 -6.48 -7.73
CA TYR A 264 13.38 -5.37 -7.53
C TYR A 264 14.82 -5.87 -7.32
#